data_AF-A0A7R6V5M3-F1
#
_entry.id   AF-A0A7R6V5M3-F1
#
_cell.length_a   1.000
_cell.length_b   1.000
_cell.length_c   1.000
_cell.angle_alpha   90.00
_cell.angle_beta   90.00
_cell.angle_gamma   90.00
#
_symmetry.space_group_name_H-M   'P 1'
#
loop_
_entity.id
_entity.type
_entity.pdbx_description
1 polymer ?
#
loop_
_entity_poly.entity_id
_entity_poly.type
_entity_poly.pdbx_seq_one_letter_code
_entity_poly.pdbx_strand_id
1 'polypeptide(L)'
;MVLFLALFEIEDFQENQNQYFFIDDPISSLDDNNIFITALSIMNLIKNYSSNRKIIITTHHIGFFSIIANWLTKGEKSNKYRELIEIYILGKQTDGELFLEKPKNAIFLYHLHLLKVLNEAKNENRLVAYHFVLLRQLLENIASFLGTGRFSYVLEKIGITDANDISNRLNVLSHKNIFTYESEIITSDSKHLIIEILDKLQDKFEFNI
;
A
#
# COMPACT_ATOMS: atom_id res chain seq x y z
N MET A 1 -18.71 -11.37 2.45
CA MET A 1 -18.68 -10.10 1.69
C MET A 1 -18.18 -10.44 0.31
N VAL A 2 -19.06 -10.40 -0.68
CA VAL A 2 -18.82 -10.91 -2.05
C VAL A 2 -18.09 -9.80 -2.82
N LEU A 3 -16.85 -10.08 -3.22
CA LEU A 3 -16.04 -9.25 -4.10
C LEU A 3 -16.78 -9.09 -5.44
N PHE A 4 -17.33 -7.90 -5.71
CA PHE A 4 -18.01 -7.62 -6.97
C PHE A 4 -16.95 -7.35 -8.04
N LEU A 5 -16.48 -8.41 -8.71
CA LEU A 5 -15.80 -8.26 -10.00
C LEU A 5 -16.84 -7.78 -11.02
N ALA A 6 -16.87 -6.48 -11.29
CA ALA A 6 -17.48 -6.00 -12.53
C ALA A 6 -16.52 -6.34 -13.68
N LEU A 7 -16.66 -7.55 -14.25
CA LEU A 7 -16.15 -7.84 -15.58
C LEU A 7 -16.97 -6.96 -16.54
N PHE A 8 -16.35 -5.96 -17.14
CA PHE A 8 -16.98 -5.25 -18.26
C PHE A 8 -17.07 -6.21 -19.45
N GLU A 9 -18.26 -6.80 -19.65
CA GLU A 9 -18.67 -7.44 -20.90
C GLU A 9 -18.92 -6.32 -21.92
N ILE A 10 -17.88 -5.94 -22.67
CA ILE A 10 -18.03 -5.11 -23.86
C ILE A 10 -18.05 -6.05 -25.06
N GLU A 11 -19.20 -6.11 -25.73
CA GLU A 11 -19.61 -7.13 -26.71
C GLU A 11 -18.75 -7.19 -28.00
N ASP A 12 -17.80 -6.29 -28.20
CA ASP A 12 -17.10 -6.12 -29.50
C ASP A 12 -15.70 -6.76 -29.59
N PHE A 13 -15.26 -7.54 -28.58
CA PHE A 13 -13.90 -8.10 -28.51
C PHE A 13 -13.84 -9.65 -28.60
N GLN A 14 -14.81 -10.29 -29.26
CA GLN A 14 -15.07 -11.74 -29.13
C GLN A 14 -13.92 -12.70 -29.49
N GLU A 15 -12.87 -12.30 -30.20
CA GLU A 15 -11.73 -13.21 -30.49
C GLU A 15 -10.56 -13.10 -29.49
N ASN A 16 -10.49 -12.05 -28.66
CA ASN A 16 -9.33 -11.77 -27.78
C ASN A 16 -9.66 -11.63 -26.28
N GLN A 17 -10.89 -11.95 -25.85
CA GLN A 17 -11.36 -11.79 -24.46
C GLN A 17 -10.49 -12.49 -23.40
N ASN A 18 -9.78 -13.56 -23.75
CA ASN A 18 -8.91 -14.27 -22.82
C ASN A 18 -7.54 -13.64 -22.58
N GLN A 19 -7.20 -12.53 -23.25
CA GLN A 19 -5.88 -11.90 -23.14
C GLN A 19 -5.79 -10.82 -22.06
N TYR A 20 -6.92 -10.23 -21.65
CA TYR A 20 -6.94 -9.06 -20.76
C TYR A 20 -7.85 -9.25 -19.56
N PHE A 21 -7.46 -8.68 -18.42
CA PHE A 21 -8.35 -8.35 -17.32
C PHE A 21 -8.42 -6.83 -17.20
N PHE A 22 -9.62 -6.27 -17.25
CA PHE A 22 -9.88 -4.86 -16.99
C PHE A 22 -10.63 -4.74 -15.67
N ILE A 23 -10.06 -4.00 -14.72
CA ILE A 23 -10.61 -3.80 -13.39
C ILE A 23 -10.80 -2.30 -13.22
N ASP A 24 -12.05 -1.86 -13.28
CA ASP A 24 -12.39 -0.45 -13.06
C ASP A 24 -12.76 -0.20 -11.61
N ASP A 25 -12.07 0.76 -11.03
CA ASP A 25 -12.28 1.34 -9.72
C ASP A 25 -12.64 0.33 -8.62
N PRO A 26 -11.67 -0.53 -8.23
CA PRO A 26 -11.94 -1.66 -7.35
C PRO A 26 -12.29 -1.25 -5.91
N ILE A 27 -12.22 0.03 -5.57
CA ILE A 27 -12.58 0.58 -4.26
C ILE A 27 -13.91 1.30 -4.37
N SER A 28 -14.92 0.77 -3.67
CA SER A 28 -16.14 1.54 -3.42
C SER A 28 -15.93 2.49 -2.25
N SER A 29 -16.66 3.61 -2.22
CA SER A 29 -16.64 4.57 -1.11
C SER A 29 -17.08 3.97 0.24
N LEU A 30 -17.70 2.79 0.25
CA LEU A 30 -18.03 2.03 1.47
C LEU A 30 -16.84 1.17 1.96
N ASP A 31 -15.90 0.85 1.07
CA ASP A 31 -14.73 0.01 1.32
C ASP A 31 -13.46 0.81 1.64
N ASP A 32 -13.55 2.14 1.78
CA ASP A 32 -12.43 3.01 2.19
C ASP A 32 -11.75 2.50 3.48
N ASN A 33 -12.52 1.89 4.39
CA ASN A 33 -12.02 1.31 5.64
C ASN A 33 -11.15 0.06 5.41
N ASN A 34 -11.23 -0.58 4.24
CA ASN A 34 -10.58 -1.85 3.91
C ASN A 34 -9.83 -1.81 2.56
N ILE A 35 -9.37 -0.64 2.10
CA ILE A 35 -8.60 -0.45 0.85
C ILE A 35 -7.49 -1.49 0.68
N PHE A 36 -6.85 -1.84 1.79
CA PHE A 36 -5.77 -2.79 1.78
C PHE A 36 -6.19 -4.22 1.43
N ILE A 37 -7.34 -4.68 1.93
CA ILE A 37 -7.86 -6.02 1.65
C ILE A 37 -8.13 -6.15 0.15
N THR A 38 -8.71 -5.10 -0.44
CA THR A 38 -8.88 -5.01 -1.88
C THR A 38 -7.53 -5.01 -2.60
N ALA A 39 -6.57 -4.20 -2.17
CA ALA A 39 -5.23 -4.17 -2.76
C ALA A 39 -4.54 -5.54 -2.72
N LEU A 40 -4.68 -6.27 -1.60
CA LEU A 40 -4.14 -7.62 -1.44
C LEU A 40 -4.82 -8.61 -2.39
N SER A 41 -6.14 -8.53 -2.52
CA SER A 41 -6.91 -9.36 -3.45
C SER A 41 -6.47 -9.13 -4.90
N ILE A 42 -6.25 -7.87 -5.27
CA ILE A 42 -5.73 -7.47 -6.58
C ILE A 42 -4.29 -7.99 -6.78
N MET A 43 -3.43 -7.90 -5.78
CA MET A 43 -2.07 -8.45 -5.86
C MET A 43 -2.06 -9.97 -6.05
N ASN A 44 -2.99 -10.69 -5.41
CA ASN A 44 -3.14 -12.13 -5.61
C ASN A 44 -3.61 -12.45 -7.05
N LEU A 45 -4.54 -11.65 -7.59
CA LEU A 45 -4.96 -11.77 -8.98
C LEU A 45 -3.77 -11.53 -9.93
N ILE A 46 -3.00 -10.45 -9.73
CA ILE A 46 -1.79 -10.17 -10.50
C ILE A 46 -0.83 -11.37 -10.44
N LYS A 47 -0.53 -11.87 -9.24
CA LYS A 47 0.40 -13.00 -9.05
C LYS A 47 -0.03 -14.25 -9.82
N ASN A 48 -1.33 -14.54 -9.87
CA ASN A 48 -1.86 -15.77 -10.44
C ASN A 48 -2.05 -15.70 -11.96
N TYR A 49 -2.26 -14.50 -12.52
CA TYR A 49 -2.68 -14.36 -13.92
C TYR A 49 -1.75 -13.51 -14.80
N SER A 50 -0.81 -12.75 -14.23
CA SER A 50 0.04 -11.84 -15.01
C SER A 50 1.01 -12.52 -15.98
N SER A 51 1.20 -13.84 -15.89
CA SER A 51 2.03 -14.59 -16.84
C SER A 51 1.34 -14.83 -18.18
N ASN A 52 0.00 -14.89 -18.17
CA ASN A 52 -0.79 -15.32 -19.34
C ASN A 52 -1.81 -14.26 -19.79
N ARG A 53 -2.06 -13.24 -18.96
CA ARG A 53 -3.01 -12.16 -19.25
C ARG A 53 -2.40 -10.81 -18.88
N LYS A 54 -2.73 -9.79 -19.68
CA LYS A 54 -2.45 -8.39 -19.35
C LYS A 54 -3.53 -7.88 -18.41
N ILE A 55 -3.14 -7.20 -17.34
CA ILE A 55 -4.06 -6.70 -16.32
C ILE A 55 -4.01 -5.18 -16.36
N ILE A 56 -5.17 -4.55 -16.56
CA ILE A 56 -5.36 -3.11 -16.58
C ILE A 56 -6.26 -2.75 -15.41
N ILE A 57 -5.78 -1.85 -14.55
CA ILE A 57 -6.50 -1.40 -13.36
C ILE A 57 -6.64 0.11 -13.45
N THR A 58 -7.86 0.61 -13.37
CA THR A 58 -8.18 2.03 -13.25
C THR A 58 -8.76 2.30 -11.87
N THR A 59 -8.52 3.50 -11.33
CA THR A 59 -9.08 3.89 -10.03
C THR A 59 -9.00 5.39 -9.88
N HIS A 60 -10.01 5.97 -9.22
CA HIS A 60 -9.93 7.37 -8.77
C HIS A 60 -9.37 7.47 -7.34
N HIS A 61 -9.24 6.35 -6.63
CA HIS A 61 -8.81 6.31 -5.25
C HIS A 61 -7.28 6.37 -5.13
N ILE A 62 -6.73 7.55 -4.83
CA ILE A 62 -5.28 7.80 -4.79
C ILE A 62 -4.53 6.92 -3.78
N GLY A 63 -5.14 6.59 -2.63
CA GLY A 63 -4.54 5.69 -1.62
C GLY A 63 -4.31 4.27 -2.15
N PHE A 64 -5.35 3.65 -2.70
CA PHE A 64 -5.27 2.36 -3.40
C PHE A 64 -4.26 2.37 -4.55
N PHE A 65 -4.31 3.38 -5.42
CA PHE A 65 -3.31 3.56 -6.49
C PHE A 65 -1.89 3.54 -5.92
N SER A 66 -1.66 4.29 -4.85
CA SER A 66 -0.35 4.41 -4.21
C SER A 66 0.11 3.09 -3.57
N ILE A 67 -0.80 2.32 -2.96
CA ILE A 67 -0.50 0.98 -2.41
C ILE A 67 0.00 0.05 -3.53
N ILE A 68 -0.83 -0.14 -4.56
CA ILE A 68 -0.53 -1.06 -5.66
C ILE A 68 0.75 -0.63 -6.38
N ALA A 69 0.89 0.66 -6.68
CA ALA A 69 2.08 1.21 -7.32
C ALA A 69 3.35 0.91 -6.52
N ASN A 70 3.35 1.20 -5.20
CA ASN A 70 4.52 0.94 -4.36
C ASN A 70 4.84 -0.55 -4.26
N TRP A 71 3.83 -1.41 -4.11
CA TRP A 71 4.03 -2.86 -4.02
C TRP A 71 4.60 -3.50 -5.28
N LEU A 72 4.25 -2.97 -6.45
CA LEU A 72 4.76 -3.47 -7.72
C LEU A 72 6.12 -2.87 -8.08
N THR A 73 6.45 -1.67 -7.60
CA THR A 73 7.68 -0.93 -7.98
C THR A 73 8.79 -0.94 -6.94
N LYS A 74 8.52 -1.22 -5.67
CA LYS A 74 9.48 -1.12 -4.56
C LYS A 74 9.55 -2.41 -3.72
N GLY A 75 10.66 -2.57 -2.99
CA GLY A 75 10.90 -3.70 -2.09
C GLY A 75 11.56 -4.92 -2.75
N GLU A 76 11.87 -5.95 -1.97
CA GLU A 76 12.66 -7.12 -2.43
C GLU A 76 12.02 -7.88 -3.61
N LYS A 77 10.70 -7.82 -3.75
CA LYS A 77 9.94 -8.47 -4.84
C LYS A 77 9.74 -7.58 -6.07
N SER A 78 10.20 -6.32 -6.04
CA SER A 78 9.98 -5.37 -7.14
C SER A 78 10.61 -5.84 -8.45
N ASN A 79 11.79 -6.47 -8.40
CA ASN A 79 12.50 -6.92 -9.60
C ASN A 79 11.67 -7.85 -10.48
N LYS A 80 10.71 -8.58 -9.90
CA LYS A 80 9.82 -9.47 -10.65
C LYS A 80 8.81 -8.72 -11.54
N TYR A 81 8.35 -7.54 -11.10
CA TYR A 81 7.24 -6.84 -11.74
C TYR A 81 7.64 -5.51 -12.36
N ARG A 82 8.71 -4.86 -11.88
CA ARG A 82 9.07 -3.48 -12.21
C ARG A 82 9.26 -3.24 -13.72
N GLU A 83 9.73 -4.24 -14.46
CA GLU A 83 9.94 -4.15 -15.92
C GLU A 83 8.70 -4.54 -16.74
N LEU A 84 7.68 -5.10 -16.09
CA LEU A 84 6.47 -5.64 -16.72
C LEU A 84 5.24 -4.74 -16.50
N ILE A 85 5.40 -3.63 -15.76
CA ILE A 85 4.30 -2.74 -15.39
C ILE A 85 4.52 -1.34 -15.96
N GLU A 86 3.41 -0.68 -16.26
CA GLU A 86 3.38 0.75 -16.56
C GLU A 86 2.36 1.41 -15.65
N ILE A 87 2.73 2.56 -15.07
CA ILE A 87 1.91 3.29 -14.10
C ILE A 87 1.75 4.72 -14.56
N TYR A 88 0.50 5.19 -14.60
CA TYR A 88 0.14 6.53 -15.06
C TYR A 88 -0.86 7.20 -14.13
N ILE A 89 -0.86 8.53 -14.14
CA ILE A 89 -1.93 9.38 -13.64
C ILE A 89 -2.60 10.05 -14.83
N LEU A 90 -3.92 10.04 -14.85
CA LEU A 90 -4.72 10.78 -15.82
C LEU A 90 -4.89 12.23 -15.35
N GLY A 91 -4.38 13.16 -16.15
CA GLY A 91 -4.53 14.60 -15.97
C GLY A 91 -5.39 15.24 -17.06
N LYS A 92 -5.81 16.47 -16.83
CA LYS A 92 -6.53 17.31 -17.81
C LYS A 92 -5.85 18.68 -17.90
N GLN A 93 -5.51 19.08 -19.11
CA GLN A 93 -4.95 20.41 -19.42
C GLN A 93 -6.04 21.49 -19.36
N THR A 94 -5.62 22.76 -19.32
CA THR A 94 -6.52 23.93 -19.24
C THR A 94 -7.43 24.09 -20.46
N ASP A 95 -6.99 23.61 -21.62
CA ASP A 95 -7.78 23.57 -22.86
C ASP A 95 -8.75 22.38 -22.93
N GLY A 96 -8.69 21.49 -21.93
CA GLY A 96 -9.53 20.32 -21.80
C GLY A 96 -8.94 19.02 -22.35
N GLU A 97 -7.74 19.05 -22.93
CA GLU A 97 -7.04 17.85 -23.42
C GLU A 97 -6.64 16.92 -22.26
N LEU A 98 -6.89 15.61 -22.40
CA LEU A 98 -6.49 14.61 -21.42
C LEU A 98 -5.09 14.09 -21.71
N PHE A 99 -4.31 13.83 -20.66
CA PHE A 99 -2.96 13.27 -20.81
C PHE A 99 -2.67 12.24 -19.72
N LEU A 100 -1.80 11.29 -20.05
CA LEU A 100 -1.24 10.33 -19.09
C LEU A 100 0.19 10.74 -18.75
N GLU A 101 0.48 10.88 -17.47
CA GLU A 101 1.83 11.15 -16.99
C GLU A 101 2.32 10.05 -16.03
N LYS A 102 3.63 9.76 -16.06
CA LYS A 102 4.21 8.86 -15.07
C LYS A 102 4.22 9.54 -13.69
N PRO A 103 3.75 8.87 -12.62
CA PRO A 103 3.66 9.48 -11.31
C PRO A 103 5.06 9.80 -10.78
N LYS A 104 5.39 11.10 -10.69
CA LYS A 104 6.60 11.56 -10.00
C LYS A 104 6.41 11.58 -8.48
N ASN A 105 5.20 11.93 -8.02
CA ASN A 105 4.91 12.29 -6.63
C ASN A 105 3.78 11.48 -5.96
N ALA A 106 3.12 10.52 -6.62
CA ALA A 106 2.05 9.74 -5.97
C ALA A 106 2.53 8.96 -4.72
N ILE A 107 3.81 8.64 -4.69
CA ILE A 107 4.55 8.10 -3.54
C ILE A 107 4.36 8.99 -2.28
N PHE A 108 4.12 10.29 -2.45
CA PHE A 108 3.99 11.27 -1.39
C PHE A 108 2.64 11.22 -0.66
N LEU A 109 1.59 10.64 -1.23
CA LEU A 109 0.31 10.52 -0.52
C LEU A 109 0.18 9.18 0.22
N TYR A 110 1.03 8.21 -0.12
CA TYR A 110 0.96 6.89 0.47
C TYR A 110 1.24 6.89 1.98
N HIS A 111 2.26 7.62 2.42
CA HIS A 111 2.63 7.64 3.84
C HIS A 111 1.54 8.29 4.70
N LEU A 112 0.86 9.32 4.21
CA LEU A 112 -0.30 9.92 4.89
C LEU A 112 -1.45 8.92 5.01
N HIS A 113 -1.71 8.15 3.95
CA HIS A 113 -2.71 7.10 3.99
C HIS A 113 -2.35 5.99 5.00
N LEU A 114 -1.10 5.51 4.99
CA LEU A 114 -0.62 4.52 5.96
C LEU A 114 -0.79 5.02 7.40
N LEU A 115 -0.45 6.30 7.64
CA LEU A 115 -0.60 6.94 8.93
C LEU A 115 -2.08 7.00 9.36
N LYS A 116 -2.99 7.34 8.43
CA LYS A 116 -4.45 7.32 8.68
C LYS A 116 -4.94 5.93 9.08
N VAL A 117 -4.64 4.89 8.29
CA VAL A 117 -5.06 3.51 8.55
C VAL A 117 -4.52 3.01 9.90
N LEU A 118 -3.25 3.29 10.20
CA LEU A 118 -2.63 2.89 11.46
C LEU A 118 -3.24 3.63 12.66
N ASN A 119 -3.58 4.92 12.52
CA ASN A 119 -4.24 5.69 13.58
C ASN A 119 -5.68 5.25 13.82
N GLU A 120 -6.45 4.99 12.78
CA GLU A 120 -7.79 4.41 12.92
C GLU A 120 -7.72 3.06 13.64
N ALA A 121 -6.78 2.19 13.25
CA ALA A 121 -6.60 0.90 13.89
C ALA A 121 -6.17 1.01 15.36
N LYS A 122 -5.34 2.01 15.70
CA LYS A 122 -4.97 2.37 17.07
C LYS A 122 -6.21 2.81 17.87
N ASN A 123 -6.97 3.77 17.35
CA ASN A 123 -8.11 4.39 18.03
C ASN A 123 -9.26 3.40 18.27
N GLU A 124 -9.48 2.46 17.35
CA GLU A 124 -10.50 1.41 17.45
C GLU A 124 -10.00 0.16 18.18
N ASN A 125 -8.75 0.15 18.67
CA ASN A 125 -8.11 -1.00 19.32
C ASN A 125 -8.12 -2.29 18.47
N ARG A 126 -8.05 -2.15 17.14
CA ARG A 126 -8.08 -3.24 16.16
C ARG A 126 -6.70 -3.59 15.57
N LEU A 127 -5.62 -3.24 16.27
CA LEU A 127 -4.26 -3.59 15.87
C LEU A 127 -4.06 -5.12 15.86
N VAL A 128 -3.92 -5.66 14.65
CA VAL A 128 -3.50 -7.04 14.34
C VAL A 128 -2.11 -7.10 13.70
N ALA A 129 -1.54 -8.30 13.56
CA ALA A 129 -0.18 -8.55 13.07
C ALA A 129 0.12 -7.88 11.73
N TYR A 130 -0.90 -7.77 10.88
CA TYR A 130 -0.84 -7.08 9.60
C TYR A 130 -0.29 -5.63 9.70
N HIS A 131 -0.64 -4.89 10.76
CA HIS A 131 -0.26 -3.49 10.90
C HIS A 131 1.25 -3.29 11.06
N PHE A 132 2.03 -4.32 11.40
CA PHE A 132 3.49 -4.25 11.36
C PHE A 132 4.03 -4.11 9.94
N VAL A 133 3.37 -4.71 8.95
CA VAL A 133 3.71 -4.57 7.54
C VAL A 133 3.51 -3.11 7.11
N LEU A 134 2.39 -2.51 7.50
CA LEU A 134 2.09 -1.11 7.21
C LEU A 134 3.02 -0.14 7.92
N LEU A 135 3.27 -0.37 9.20
CA LEU A 135 4.17 0.48 9.98
C LEU A 135 5.57 0.49 9.37
N ARG A 136 6.06 -0.68 8.95
CA ARG A 136 7.35 -0.76 8.25
C ARG A 136 7.34 0.02 6.94
N GLN A 137 6.31 -0.15 6.11
CA GLN A 137 6.18 0.59 4.84
C GLN A 137 6.12 2.10 5.08
N LEU A 138 5.44 2.55 6.14
CA LEU A 138 5.41 3.95 6.55
C LEU A 138 6.82 4.45 6.88
N LEU A 139 7.56 3.73 7.72
CA LEU A 139 8.94 4.08 8.08
C LEU A 139 9.88 4.10 6.87
N GLU A 140 9.75 3.13 5.95
CA GLU A 140 10.55 3.09 4.70
C GLU A 140 10.25 4.28 3.78
N ASN A 141 8.98 4.67 3.65
CA ASN A 141 8.61 5.86 2.87
C ASN A 141 9.16 7.14 3.49
N ILE A 142 9.05 7.30 4.81
CA ILE A 142 9.60 8.46 5.52
C ILE A 142 11.13 8.47 5.38
N ALA A 143 11.80 7.32 5.51
CA ALA A 143 13.24 7.21 5.31
C ALA A 143 13.65 7.69 3.91
N SER A 144 12.93 7.22 2.89
CA SER A 144 13.15 7.63 1.50
C SER A 144 12.97 9.15 1.34
N PHE A 145 11.99 9.75 2.01
CA PHE A 145 11.78 11.20 2.00
C PHE A 145 12.93 11.97 2.67
N LEU A 146 13.49 11.41 3.75
CA LEU A 146 14.68 11.93 4.42
C LEU A 146 15.99 11.64 3.65
N GLY A 147 15.92 11.09 2.44
CA GLY A 147 17.07 10.82 1.58
C GLY A 147 17.89 9.59 1.98
N THR A 148 17.30 8.64 2.71
CA THR A 148 17.97 7.41 3.16
C THR A 148 17.16 6.15 2.86
N GLY A 149 17.84 5.04 2.56
CA GLY A 149 17.19 3.73 2.43
C GLY A 149 16.98 3.00 3.75
N ARG A 150 17.49 3.55 4.86
CA ARG A 150 17.51 2.87 6.16
C ARG A 150 16.35 3.35 7.03
N PHE A 151 15.28 2.57 7.14
CA PHE A 151 14.14 2.94 7.99
C PHE A 151 14.48 3.04 9.48
N SER A 152 15.52 2.35 9.97
CA SER A 152 16.00 2.52 11.34
C SER A 152 16.53 3.93 11.63
N TYR A 153 16.92 4.70 10.60
CA TYR A 153 17.23 6.12 10.74
C TYR A 153 16.01 6.93 11.19
N VAL A 154 14.81 6.56 10.73
CA VAL A 154 13.56 7.22 11.16
C VAL A 154 13.33 6.97 12.64
N LEU A 155 13.54 5.74 13.11
CA LEU A 155 13.43 5.37 14.53
C LEU A 155 14.37 6.21 15.41
N GLU A 156 15.61 6.42 14.96
CA GLU A 156 16.57 7.31 15.65
C GLU A 156 16.05 8.75 15.72
N LYS A 157 15.50 9.26 14.61
CA LYS A 157 15.03 10.65 14.51
C LYS A 157 13.81 10.96 15.36
N ILE A 158 12.95 9.96 15.60
CA ILE A 158 11.80 10.07 16.49
C ILE A 158 12.16 9.73 17.96
N GLY A 159 13.45 9.48 18.25
CA GLY A 159 13.95 9.29 19.62
C GLY A 159 13.66 7.90 20.20
N ILE A 160 13.72 6.85 19.40
CA ILE A 160 13.79 5.46 19.88
C ILE A 160 15.26 5.14 20.19
N THR A 161 15.56 4.83 21.46
CA THR A 161 16.94 4.58 21.95
C THR A 161 17.55 3.31 21.36
N ASP A 162 16.76 2.25 21.20
CA ASP A 162 17.21 0.93 20.71
C ASP A 162 16.79 0.68 19.25
N ALA A 163 17.01 1.68 18.39
CA ALA A 163 16.53 1.68 17.01
C ALA A 163 16.91 0.43 16.20
N ASN A 164 18.09 -0.16 16.45
CA ASN A 164 18.53 -1.38 15.77
C ASN A 164 17.75 -2.61 16.21
N ASP A 165 17.52 -2.79 17.51
CA ASP A 165 16.76 -3.93 18.04
C ASP A 165 15.29 -3.83 17.67
N ILE A 166 14.71 -2.63 17.76
CA ILE A 166 13.35 -2.37 17.29
C ILE A 166 13.25 -2.60 15.79
N SER A 167 14.22 -2.16 14.99
CA SER A 167 14.28 -2.43 13.55
C SER A 167 14.29 -3.94 13.26
N ASN A 168 15.08 -4.72 13.99
CA ASN A 168 15.12 -6.18 13.83
C ASN A 168 13.79 -6.83 14.21
N ARG A 169 13.16 -6.36 15.30
CA ARG A 169 11.84 -6.83 15.72
C ARG A 169 10.77 -6.50 14.68
N LEU A 170 10.77 -5.28 14.14
CA LEU A 170 9.88 -4.88 13.03
C LEU A 170 10.14 -5.71 11.77
N ASN A 171 11.41 -6.00 11.44
CA ASN A 171 11.75 -6.89 10.33
C ASN A 171 11.07 -8.25 10.49
N VAL A 172 11.23 -8.90 11.64
CA VAL A 172 10.65 -10.21 11.91
C VAL A 172 9.12 -10.16 11.88
N LEU A 173 8.50 -9.17 12.52
CA LEU A 173 7.04 -9.06 12.61
C LEU A 173 6.38 -8.70 11.27
N SER A 174 7.06 -7.94 10.41
CA SER A 174 6.61 -7.60 9.05
C SER A 174 6.83 -8.70 8.02
N HIS A 175 7.67 -9.71 8.31
CA HIS A 175 8.02 -10.80 7.39
C HIS A 175 7.33 -12.12 7.70
N LYS A 176 6.55 -12.24 8.79
CA LYS A 176 5.63 -13.37 8.96
C LYS A 176 4.68 -13.41 7.73
N ASN A 177 4.22 -14.58 7.30
CA ASN A 177 3.64 -14.72 5.94
C ASN A 177 2.40 -13.83 5.72
N ILE A 178 2.44 -13.03 4.65
CA ILE A 178 1.40 -12.08 4.19
C ILE A 178 -0.01 -12.72 4.10
N PHE A 179 -0.07 -14.04 3.96
CA PHE A 179 -1.27 -14.83 3.68
C PHE A 179 -2.14 -15.18 4.91
N THR A 180 -1.73 -14.84 6.14
CA THR A 180 -2.45 -15.24 7.38
C THR A 180 -2.80 -14.06 8.31
N TYR A 181 -2.54 -12.82 7.91
CA TYR A 181 -2.42 -11.69 8.83
C TYR A 181 -3.72 -11.05 9.35
N GLU A 182 -4.87 -11.23 8.69
CA GLU A 182 -6.11 -10.55 9.10
C GLU A 182 -6.68 -11.04 10.43
N SER A 183 -6.31 -12.25 10.89
CA SER A 183 -6.86 -12.86 12.11
C SER A 183 -5.86 -13.08 13.23
N GLU A 184 -4.57 -12.77 13.03
CA GLU A 184 -3.56 -13.01 14.07
C GLU A 184 -3.54 -11.85 15.08
N ILE A 185 -4.23 -12.06 16.20
CA ILE A 185 -4.17 -11.20 17.38
C ILE A 185 -2.72 -11.08 17.83
N ILE A 186 -2.24 -9.85 18.02
CA ILE A 186 -0.90 -9.57 18.53
C ILE A 186 -0.88 -9.40 20.04
N THR A 187 0.27 -9.71 20.65
CA THR A 187 0.51 -9.51 22.08
C THR A 187 0.41 -8.04 22.47
N SER A 188 0.10 -7.76 23.74
CA SER A 188 0.05 -6.40 24.28
C SER A 188 1.36 -5.63 24.05
N ASP A 189 2.51 -6.26 24.27
CA ASP A 189 3.82 -5.65 24.01
C ASP A 189 4.02 -5.24 22.55
N SER A 190 3.46 -6.02 21.62
CA SER A 190 3.52 -5.73 20.19
C SER A 190 2.57 -4.58 19.83
N LYS A 191 1.39 -4.51 20.45
CA LYS A 191 0.48 -3.35 20.30
C LYS A 191 1.14 -2.08 20.81
N HIS A 192 1.72 -2.13 22.01
CA HIS A 192 2.42 -0.98 22.60
C HIS A 192 3.55 -0.47 21.71
N LEU A 193 4.30 -1.37 21.07
CA LEU A 193 5.35 -0.98 20.14
C LEU A 193 4.83 -0.20 18.93
N ILE A 194 3.73 -0.62 18.32
CA ILE A 194 3.12 0.12 17.20
C ILE A 194 2.68 1.51 17.67
N ILE A 195 2.00 1.57 18.81
CA ILE A 195 1.47 2.81 19.39
C ILE A 195 2.60 3.79 19.67
N GLU A 196 3.66 3.34 20.36
CA GLU A 196 4.82 4.18 20.71
C GLU A 196 5.47 4.80 19.46
N ILE A 197 5.68 3.99 18.41
CA ILE A 197 6.29 4.48 17.17
C ILE A 197 5.37 5.49 16.48
N LEU A 198 4.05 5.23 16.42
CA LEU A 198 3.09 6.14 15.81
C LEU A 198 3.02 7.48 16.54
N ASP A 199 2.93 7.47 17.87
CA ASP A 199 2.84 8.68 18.67
C ASP A 199 4.12 9.53 18.49
N LYS A 200 5.30 8.91 18.58
CA LYS A 200 6.58 9.60 18.33
C LYS A 200 6.72 10.12 16.90
N LEU A 201 6.17 9.44 15.90
CA LEU A 201 6.14 9.93 14.51
C LEU A 201 5.27 11.19 14.38
N GLN A 202 4.08 11.19 15.00
CA GLN A 202 3.18 12.33 14.99
C GLN A 202 3.79 13.54 15.70
N ASP A 203 4.38 13.33 16.87
CA ASP A 203 5.06 14.37 17.64
C ASP A 203 6.26 14.98 16.88
N LYS A 204 6.99 14.16 16.11
CA LYS A 204 8.23 14.61 15.46
C LYS A 204 8.02 15.38 14.17
N PHE A 205 7.07 14.94 13.35
CA PHE A 205 6.92 15.43 11.97
C PHE A 205 5.68 16.31 11.77
N GLU A 206 4.88 16.54 12.81
CA GLU A 206 3.67 17.38 12.78
C GLU A 206 2.84 17.13 11.51
N PHE A 207 2.55 15.86 11.22
CA PHE A 207 1.73 15.52 10.07
C PHE A 207 0.35 16.15 10.27
N ASN A 208 0.01 17.17 9.49
CA ASN A 208 -1.37 17.63 9.34
C ASN A 208 -2.14 16.53 8.60
N ILE A 209 -2.89 15.73 9.37
CA ILE A 209 -3.83 14.73 8.85
C ILE A 209 -5.19 15.40 8.66
#